data_AF-A0A4R8PWH4-F1
#
_entry.id   AF-A0A4R8PWH4-F1
#
_cell.length_a   1.000
_cell.length_b   1.000
_cell.length_c   1.000
_cell.angle_alpha   90.00
_cell.angle_beta   90.00
_cell.angle_gamma   90.00
#
_symmetry.space_group_name_H-M   'P 1'
#
loop_
_entity.id
_entity.type
_entity.pdbx_description
1 polymer ?
#
loop_
_entity_poly.entity_id
_entity_poly.type
_entity_poly.pdbx_seq_one_letter_code
_entity_poly.pdbx_strand_id
1 'polypeptide(L)'
;MQAIRTRGACIARQSRLGGLRQSRSYASGGDHGHHHAHNVEEPIGGFFWATVAVIPSAYLVYKITSPGKDGEAPWLTKKIHEYWSWQEVWQERSHLHTKAIEQAGYDRLLFFSTPVNRDVDLRFPEALSSYAARNIVAGSQTNLDHVVAHYKKQHLDEEERKAQLLAKKQD
;
A
#
# COMPACT_ATOMS: atom_id res chain seq x y z
N MET A 1 -9.48 3.73 16.10
CA MET A 1 -9.34 5.20 16.06
C MET A 1 -9.14 5.72 17.49
N GLN A 2 -8.41 6.83 17.65
CA GLN A 2 -8.34 7.69 18.84
C GLN A 2 -7.29 7.36 19.92
N ALA A 3 -6.02 7.65 19.67
CA ALA A 3 -5.00 7.81 20.73
C ALA A 3 -3.92 8.86 20.40
N ILE A 4 -4.24 9.91 19.62
CA ILE A 4 -3.26 10.96 19.22
C ILE A 4 -3.77 12.38 19.52
N ARG A 5 -4.59 12.56 20.57
CA ARG A 5 -5.15 13.89 20.89
C ARG A 5 -5.05 14.25 22.37
N THR A 6 -3.86 14.20 22.95
CA THR A 6 -3.66 14.72 24.33
C THR A 6 -2.34 15.46 24.59
N ARG A 7 -1.46 15.67 23.59
CA ARG A 7 -0.13 16.29 23.81
C ARG A 7 0.08 17.68 23.20
N GLY A 8 -0.99 18.37 22.76
CA GLY A 8 -0.90 19.75 22.23
C GLY A 8 -1.14 20.86 23.25
N ALA A 9 -1.81 20.59 24.37
CA ALA A 9 -2.32 21.63 25.28
C ALA A 9 -1.39 22.03 26.44
N CYS A 10 -0.23 21.37 26.60
CA CYS A 10 0.70 21.65 27.71
C CYS A 10 1.81 22.66 27.37
N ILE A 11 2.02 23.03 26.10
CA ILE A 11 3.12 23.94 25.70
C ILE A 11 2.71 25.43 25.77
N ALA A 12 1.41 25.73 25.93
CA ALA A 12 0.91 27.12 25.93
C ALA A 12 0.91 27.83 27.31
N ARG A 13 1.54 27.27 28.36
CA ARG A 13 1.53 27.87 29.72
C ARG A 13 2.88 28.36 30.24
N GLN A 14 3.86 28.58 29.35
CA GLN A 14 5.19 29.04 29.76
C GLN A 14 5.56 30.44 29.25
N SER A 15 4.57 31.28 28.95
CA SER A 15 4.76 32.69 28.57
C SER A 15 4.31 33.68 29.65
N ARG A 16 4.56 33.39 30.93
CA ARG A 16 4.52 34.42 31.98
C ARG A 16 5.93 34.94 32.19
N LEU A 17 6.22 36.02 31.46
CA LEU A 17 7.33 36.93 31.74
C LEU A 17 7.20 37.39 33.19
N GLY A 18 8.03 36.82 34.06
CA GLY A 18 8.24 37.37 35.40
C GLY A 18 8.82 38.77 35.23
N GLY A 19 8.08 39.77 35.70
CA GLY A 19 8.49 41.17 35.63
C GLY A 19 9.91 41.33 36.19
N LEU A 20 10.77 41.97 35.40
CA LEU A 20 12.08 42.44 35.83
C LEU A 20 11.88 43.40 37.00
N ARG A 21 12.05 42.92 38.23
CA ARG A 21 12.29 43.78 39.38
C ARG A 21 13.66 44.42 39.17
N GLN A 22 13.68 45.69 38.76
CA GLN A 22 14.84 46.53 38.97
C GLN A 22 14.99 46.75 40.48
N SER A 23 15.92 46.05 41.11
CA SER A 23 16.42 46.46 42.43
C SER A 23 17.27 47.71 42.23
N ARG A 24 16.66 48.89 42.37
CA ARG A 24 17.43 50.11 42.63
C ARG A 24 18.00 49.98 44.03
N SER A 25 19.23 49.49 44.13
CA SER A 25 20.07 49.72 45.30
C SER A 25 20.61 51.13 45.16
N TYR A 26 20.11 52.06 45.98
CA TYR A 26 20.89 53.25 46.31
C TYR A 26 21.98 52.76 47.24
N ALA A 27 23.24 52.83 46.79
CA ALA A 27 24.39 52.62 47.63
C ALA A 27 24.43 53.73 48.68
N SER A 28 23.81 53.48 49.85
CA SER A 28 24.03 54.27 51.06
C SER A 28 25.05 53.54 51.93
N GLY A 29 26.30 53.93 51.76
CA GLY A 29 27.46 53.60 52.58
C GLY A 29 28.62 54.32 51.89
N GLY A 30 29.07 55.46 52.37
CA GLY A 30 29.49 55.71 53.73
C GLY A 30 30.95 56.11 53.62
N ASP A 31 31.18 57.40 53.87
CA ASP A 31 32.43 58.02 54.27
C ASP A 31 33.45 58.48 53.21
N HIS A 32 34.03 59.63 53.54
CA HIS A 32 34.88 60.47 52.72
C HIS A 32 36.31 59.91 52.65
N GLY A 33 36.82 59.62 51.45
CA GLY A 33 38.20 59.15 51.28
C GLY A 33 38.68 59.21 49.83
N HIS A 34 39.46 60.25 49.55
CA HIS A 34 40.43 60.47 48.46
C HIS A 34 40.55 59.44 47.30
N HIS A 35 40.28 59.94 46.09
CA HIS A 35 40.91 59.63 44.80
C HIS A 35 41.23 58.17 44.47
N HIS A 36 40.30 57.44 43.83
CA HIS A 36 40.61 56.55 42.69
C HIS A 36 39.35 56.40 41.83
N ALA A 37 39.35 56.99 40.63
CA ALA A 37 38.38 56.65 39.60
C ALA A 37 38.64 55.18 39.23
N HIS A 38 37.77 54.27 39.67
CA HIS A 38 37.84 52.88 39.28
C HIS A 38 37.53 52.81 37.78
N ASN A 39 38.56 52.71 36.94
CA ASN A 39 38.43 52.45 35.52
C ASN A 39 37.80 51.07 35.37
N VAL A 40 36.47 51.01 35.32
CA VAL A 40 35.76 49.80 34.89
C VAL A 40 36.01 49.70 33.39
N GLU A 41 36.94 48.84 32.99
CA GLU A 41 37.06 48.41 31.60
C GLU A 41 35.75 47.68 31.26
N GLU A 42 34.81 48.37 30.62
CA GLU A 42 33.62 47.70 30.09
C GLU A 42 34.09 46.70 29.03
N PRO A 43 33.90 45.38 29.25
CA PRO A 43 34.33 44.41 28.26
C PRO A 43 33.53 44.65 27.00
N ILE A 44 34.21 44.58 25.85
CA ILE A 44 33.60 44.66 24.54
C ILE A 44 32.39 43.72 24.51
N GLY A 45 31.19 44.31 24.45
CA GLY A 45 29.95 43.57 24.63
C GLY A 45 29.79 42.45 23.61
N GLY A 46 29.09 41.37 23.96
CA GLY A 46 28.91 40.20 23.09
C GLY A 46 28.37 40.52 21.68
N PHE A 47 27.65 41.63 21.54
CA PHE A 47 27.18 42.14 20.24
C PHE A 47 28.30 42.48 19.26
N PHE A 48 29.44 42.97 19.73
CA PHE A 48 30.59 43.28 18.86
C PHE A 48 31.18 42.00 18.25
N TRP A 49 31.33 40.94 19.06
CA TRP A 49 31.78 39.65 18.54
C TRP A 49 30.76 39.01 17.61
N ALA A 50 29.46 39.21 17.88
CA ALA A 50 28.41 38.77 16.98
C ALA A 50 28.49 39.49 15.62
N THR A 51 28.68 40.81 15.58
CA THR A 51 28.80 41.55 14.31
C THR A 51 30.06 41.18 13.55
N VAL A 52 31.19 41.02 14.25
CA VAL A 52 32.46 40.55 13.65
C VAL A 52 32.31 39.14 13.05
N ALA A 53 31.50 38.26 13.65
CA ALA A 53 31.21 36.93 13.09
C ALA A 53 30.22 36.96 11.91
N VAL A 54 29.27 37.91 11.90
CA VAL A 54 28.26 38.04 10.84
C VAL A 54 28.88 38.41 9.50
N ILE A 55 29.89 39.29 9.46
CA ILE A 55 30.53 39.73 8.22
C ILE A 55 31.18 38.57 7.43
N PRO A 56 32.09 37.76 8.00
CA PRO A 56 32.71 36.64 7.29
C PRO A 56 31.71 35.51 7.01
N SER A 57 30.73 35.27 7.90
CA SER A 57 29.68 34.26 7.63
C SER A 57 28.79 34.66 6.47
N ALA A 58 28.38 35.93 6.36
CA ALA A 58 27.64 36.44 5.22
C ALA A 58 28.44 36.32 3.91
N TYR A 59 29.75 36.58 3.95
CA TYR A 59 30.63 36.40 2.79
C TYR A 59 30.73 34.94 2.35
N LEU A 60 30.85 34.00 3.30
CA LEU A 60 30.86 32.57 3.01
C LEU A 60 29.53 32.11 2.40
N VAL A 61 28.40 32.54 2.96
CA VAL A 61 27.07 32.25 2.42
C VAL A 61 26.96 32.80 1.00
N TYR A 62 27.36 34.05 0.76
CA TYR A 62 27.36 34.65 -0.56
C TYR A 62 28.19 33.85 -1.56
N LYS A 63 29.39 33.39 -1.18
CA LYS A 63 30.24 32.56 -2.04
C LYS A 63 29.61 31.20 -2.38
N ILE A 64 28.93 30.58 -1.42
CA ILE A 64 28.26 29.28 -1.60
C ILE A 64 26.99 29.42 -2.47
N THR A 65 26.30 30.55 -2.39
CA THR A 65 25.05 30.82 -3.12
C THR A 65 25.24 31.57 -4.43
N SER A 66 26.44 32.10 -4.70
CA SER A 66 26.73 32.78 -5.96
C SER A 66 26.69 31.81 -7.15
N PRO A 67 26.07 32.19 -8.28
CA PRO A 67 26.07 31.36 -9.48
C PRO A 67 27.48 31.23 -10.07
N GLY A 68 27.73 30.13 -10.78
CA GLY A 68 28.97 29.93 -11.53
C GLY A 68 29.13 30.93 -12.68
N LYS A 69 30.34 31.02 -13.26
CA LYS A 69 30.65 31.94 -14.38
C LYS A 69 29.71 31.77 -15.58
N ASP A 70 29.21 30.55 -15.78
CA ASP A 70 28.36 30.18 -16.91
C ASP A 70 26.86 30.12 -16.56
N GLY A 71 26.46 30.72 -15.43
CA GLY A 71 25.06 30.70 -14.97
C GLY A 71 24.62 29.36 -14.34
N GLU A 72 25.57 28.46 -14.07
CA GLU A 72 25.27 27.20 -13.40
C GLU A 72 24.73 27.41 -11.98
N ALA A 73 23.78 26.54 -11.59
CA ALA A 73 23.22 26.53 -10.26
C ALA A 73 24.33 26.42 -9.18
N PRO A 74 24.23 27.20 -8.09
CA PRO A 74 25.19 27.14 -7.00
C PRO A 74 25.30 25.72 -6.41
N TRP A 75 26.46 25.40 -5.83
CA TRP A 75 26.72 24.08 -5.25
C TRP A 75 25.65 23.67 -4.23
N LEU A 76 25.21 24.60 -3.38
CA LEU A 76 24.18 24.36 -2.38
C LEU A 76 22.84 24.02 -3.03
N THR A 77 22.47 24.74 -4.09
CA THR A 77 21.24 24.51 -4.85
C THR A 77 21.26 23.12 -5.51
N LYS A 78 22.39 22.72 -6.11
CA LYS A 78 22.56 21.37 -6.67
C LYS A 78 22.37 20.28 -5.60
N LYS A 79 22.94 20.47 -4.41
CA LYS A 79 22.80 19.51 -3.29
C LYS A 79 21.39 19.49 -2.69
N ILE A 80 20.72 20.63 -2.62
CA ILE A 80 19.32 20.71 -2.22
C ILE A 80 18.47 19.94 -3.24
N HIS A 81 18.62 20.17 -4.55
CA HIS A 81 17.87 19.42 -5.57
C HIS A 81 18.12 17.91 -5.51
N GLU A 82 19.38 17.49 -5.32
CA GLU A 82 19.72 16.08 -5.16
C GLU A 82 18.97 15.44 -3.98
N TYR A 83 18.91 16.12 -2.82
CA TYR A 83 18.17 15.65 -1.65
C TYR A 83 16.64 15.69 -1.85
N TRP A 84 16.14 16.69 -2.59
CA TRP A 84 14.71 16.89 -2.82
C TRP A 84 14.13 15.98 -3.90
N SER A 85 14.96 15.24 -4.65
CA SER A 85 14.53 14.22 -5.62
C SER A 85 13.52 13.21 -5.06
N TRP A 86 13.56 12.96 -3.75
CA TRP A 86 12.57 12.11 -3.07
C TRP A 86 11.13 12.65 -3.20
N GLN A 87 10.92 13.96 -3.26
CA GLN A 87 9.58 14.54 -3.44
C GLN A 87 8.99 14.16 -4.79
N GLU A 88 9.78 14.15 -5.86
CA GLU A 88 9.34 13.74 -7.20
C GLU A 88 8.91 12.27 -7.18
N VAL A 89 9.70 11.40 -6.54
CA VAL A 89 9.36 9.97 -6.38
C VAL A 89 8.06 9.79 -5.58
N TRP A 90 7.83 10.61 -4.55
CA TRP A 90 6.57 10.56 -3.79
C TRP A 90 5.37 11.05 -4.59
N GLN A 91 5.55 12.09 -5.40
CA GLN A 91 4.52 12.59 -6.30
C GLN A 91 4.17 11.53 -7.35
N GLU A 92 5.18 10.90 -7.96
CA GLU A 92 4.99 9.82 -8.93
C GLU A 92 4.23 8.64 -8.32
N ARG A 93 4.66 8.16 -7.14
CA ARG A 93 3.96 7.08 -6.42
C ARG A 93 2.53 7.44 -6.09
N SER A 94 2.28 8.65 -5.60
CA SER A 94 0.94 9.11 -5.26
C SER A 94 0.05 9.15 -6.51
N HIS A 95 0.58 9.64 -7.62
CA HIS A 95 -0.10 9.68 -8.91
C HIS A 95 -0.39 8.28 -9.48
N LEU A 96 0.53 7.32 -9.35
CA LEU A 96 0.28 5.94 -9.72
C LEU A 96 -0.83 5.31 -8.85
N HIS A 97 -0.83 5.61 -7.55
CA HIS A 97 -1.84 5.11 -6.63
C HIS A 97 -3.23 5.71 -6.93
N THR A 98 -3.33 7.00 -7.25
CA THR A 98 -4.60 7.61 -7.65
C THR A 98 -5.12 7.00 -8.95
N LYS A 99 -4.24 6.81 -9.96
CA LYS A 99 -4.61 6.14 -11.22
C LYS A 99 -5.10 4.71 -10.99
N ALA A 100 -4.43 3.95 -10.13
CA ALA A 100 -4.84 2.58 -9.81
C ALA A 100 -6.23 2.55 -9.14
N ILE A 101 -6.53 3.50 -8.24
CA ILE A 101 -7.85 3.62 -7.63
C ILE A 101 -8.91 4.02 -8.65
N GLU A 102 -8.61 4.98 -9.52
CA GLU A 102 -9.53 5.42 -10.58
C GLU A 102 -9.87 4.26 -11.53
N GLN A 103 -8.87 3.49 -11.95
CA GLN A 103 -9.06 2.30 -12.77
C GLN A 103 -9.89 1.23 -12.04
N ALA A 104 -9.57 0.94 -10.78
CA ALA A 104 -10.35 -0.01 -9.97
C ALA A 104 -11.80 0.45 -9.78
N GLY A 105 -12.04 1.77 -9.67
CA GLY A 105 -13.38 2.35 -9.65
C GLY A 105 -14.12 2.14 -10.96
N TYR A 106 -13.45 2.34 -12.09
CA TYR A 106 -14.01 2.10 -13.42
C TYR A 106 -14.35 0.62 -13.63
N ASP A 107 -13.43 -0.29 -13.32
CA ASP A 107 -13.64 -1.74 -13.46
C ASP A 107 -14.78 -2.22 -12.56
N ARG A 108 -14.87 -1.69 -11.34
CA ARG A 108 -16.00 -1.96 -10.44
C ARG A 108 -17.33 -1.54 -11.08
N LEU A 109 -17.40 -0.36 -11.69
CA LEU A 109 -18.61 0.11 -12.39
C LEU A 109 -18.95 -0.75 -13.61
N LEU A 110 -17.93 -1.22 -14.35
CA LEU A 110 -18.11 -2.16 -15.46
C LEU A 110 -18.76 -3.46 -14.96
N PHE A 111 -18.25 -4.05 -13.88
CA PHE A 111 -18.79 -5.30 -13.34
C PHE A 111 -20.18 -5.15 -12.71
N PHE A 112 -20.51 -3.98 -12.15
CA PHE A 112 -21.85 -3.74 -11.62
C PHE A 112 -22.89 -3.43 -12.70
N SER A 113 -22.50 -2.78 -13.80
CA SER A 113 -23.43 -2.44 -14.88
C SER A 113 -23.66 -3.59 -15.85
N THR A 114 -22.71 -4.51 -15.98
CA THR A 114 -22.83 -5.65 -16.89
C THR A 114 -23.65 -6.79 -16.24
N PRO A 115 -24.66 -7.35 -16.92
CA PRO A 115 -25.37 -8.51 -16.39
C PRO A 115 -24.40 -9.69 -16.22
N VAL A 116 -24.55 -10.46 -15.13
CA VAL A 116 -23.72 -11.64 -14.86
C VAL A 116 -23.90 -12.63 -16.00
N ASN A 117 -22.80 -12.97 -16.69
CA ASN A 117 -22.82 -14.06 -17.66
C ASN A 117 -23.04 -15.37 -16.88
N ARG A 118 -24.22 -15.99 -17.06
CA ARG A 118 -24.58 -17.26 -16.41
C ARG A 118 -24.07 -18.47 -17.19
N ASP A 119 -23.55 -18.24 -18.39
CA ASP A 119 -23.13 -19.29 -19.28
C ASP A 119 -21.63 -19.55 -19.06
N VAL A 120 -21.31 -20.82 -18.79
CA VAL A 120 -19.92 -21.28 -18.69
C VAL A 120 -19.49 -21.69 -20.09
N ASP A 121 -18.50 -20.99 -20.65
CA ASP A 121 -17.93 -21.36 -21.94
C ASP A 121 -17.11 -22.64 -21.80
N LEU A 122 -17.64 -23.75 -22.32
CA LEU A 122 -17.01 -25.06 -22.24
C LEU A 122 -16.22 -25.29 -23.52
N ARG A 123 -14.92 -25.59 -23.37
CA ARG A 123 -14.04 -25.91 -24.51
C ARG A 123 -14.54 -27.09 -25.35
N PHE A 124 -15.28 -28.01 -24.73
CA PHE A 124 -15.90 -29.15 -25.39
C PHE A 124 -17.34 -29.33 -24.88
N PRO A 125 -18.34 -28.70 -25.52
CA PRO A 125 -19.74 -28.77 -25.06
C PRO A 125 -20.32 -30.19 -25.17
N GLU A 126 -19.77 -31.02 -26.06
CA GLU A 126 -20.17 -32.41 -26.28
C GLU A 126 -19.90 -33.33 -25.08
N ALA A 127 -18.99 -32.94 -24.17
CA ALA A 127 -18.71 -33.71 -22.96
C ALA A 127 -19.92 -33.80 -22.00
N LEU A 128 -20.83 -32.82 -22.07
CA LEU A 128 -22.05 -32.82 -21.25
C LEU A 128 -23.07 -33.87 -21.69
N SER A 129 -23.09 -34.23 -22.96
CA SER A 129 -24.00 -35.24 -23.51
C SER A 129 -23.37 -36.62 -23.63
N SER A 130 -22.03 -36.73 -23.61
CA SER A 130 -21.31 -37.96 -23.90
C SER A 130 -21.19 -38.95 -22.73
N TYR A 131 -21.34 -38.53 -21.46
CA TYR A 131 -20.96 -39.38 -20.31
C TYR A 131 -22.11 -39.98 -19.48
N ALA A 132 -23.35 -39.99 -19.95
CA ALA A 132 -24.43 -40.59 -19.18
C ALA A 132 -25.37 -41.48 -20.01
N ALA A 133 -25.20 -42.80 -19.85
CA ALA A 133 -26.25 -43.80 -20.15
C ALA A 133 -27.57 -43.57 -19.37
N ARG A 134 -27.61 -42.55 -18.50
CA ARG A 134 -28.79 -42.13 -17.72
C ARG A 134 -29.58 -40.98 -18.35
N ASN A 135 -29.12 -40.35 -19.43
CA ASN A 135 -29.89 -39.32 -20.15
C ASN A 135 -30.50 -39.87 -21.45
N ILE A 136 -31.16 -41.02 -21.35
CA ILE A 136 -31.89 -41.61 -22.47
C ILE A 136 -33.37 -41.41 -22.18
N VAL A 137 -34.10 -40.80 -23.12
CA VAL A 137 -35.56 -40.61 -22.99
C VAL A 137 -36.22 -41.98 -22.80
N ALA A 138 -37.11 -42.10 -21.81
CA ALA A 138 -37.84 -43.34 -21.58
C ALA A 138 -38.58 -43.75 -22.88
N GLY A 139 -38.30 -44.96 -23.38
CA GLY A 139 -38.84 -45.46 -24.64
C GLY A 139 -37.97 -45.25 -25.89
N SER A 140 -36.77 -44.63 -25.79
CA SER A 140 -35.85 -44.54 -26.95
C SER A 140 -35.21 -45.88 -27.33
N GLN A 141 -35.15 -46.84 -26.40
CA GLN A 141 -34.57 -48.16 -26.63
C GLN A 141 -35.68 -49.15 -27.00
N THR A 142 -35.40 -50.01 -27.97
CA THR A 142 -36.33 -51.07 -28.39
C THR A 142 -36.51 -52.10 -27.28
N ASN A 143 -37.74 -52.59 -27.08
CA ASN A 143 -38.00 -53.66 -26.12
C ASN A 143 -37.29 -54.97 -26.56
N LEU A 144 -36.38 -55.47 -25.72
CA LEU A 144 -35.57 -56.68 -25.96
C LEU A 144 -36.22 -57.98 -25.45
N ASP A 145 -37.44 -57.93 -24.91
CA ASP A 145 -38.14 -59.10 -24.34
C ASP A 145 -38.25 -60.26 -25.34
N HIS A 146 -38.42 -59.96 -26.63
CA HIS A 146 -38.48 -60.96 -27.69
C HIS A 146 -37.15 -61.70 -27.89
N VAL A 147 -36.03 -60.98 -27.80
CA VAL A 147 -34.67 -61.55 -27.88
C VAL A 147 -34.41 -62.43 -26.67
N VAL A 148 -34.78 -61.94 -25.48
CA VAL A 148 -34.68 -62.70 -24.23
C VAL A 148 -35.49 -63.99 -24.31
N ALA A 149 -36.73 -63.92 -24.82
CA ALA A 149 -37.58 -65.09 -25.00
C ALA A 149 -37.00 -66.09 -26.01
N HIS A 150 -36.42 -65.61 -27.10
CA HIS A 150 -35.77 -66.47 -28.11
C HIS A 150 -34.59 -67.25 -27.52
N TYR A 151 -33.66 -66.57 -26.84
CA TYR A 151 -32.49 -67.24 -26.25
C TYR A 151 -32.85 -68.15 -25.07
N LYS A 152 -33.89 -67.80 -24.29
CA LYS A 152 -34.43 -68.71 -23.27
C LYS A 152 -34.94 -70.02 -23.88
N LYS A 153 -35.67 -69.95 -25.00
CA LYS A 153 -36.13 -71.14 -25.72
C LYS A 153 -34.96 -71.97 -26.25
N GLN A 154 -34.00 -71.33 -26.92
CA GLN A 154 -32.81 -72.02 -27.43
C GLN A 154 -32.04 -72.75 -26.31
N HIS A 155 -31.92 -72.13 -25.14
CA HIS A 155 -31.29 -72.75 -24.00
C HIS A 155 -32.02 -74.02 -23.53
N LEU A 156 -33.34 -73.97 -23.40
CA LEU A 156 -34.16 -75.13 -23.03
C LEU A 156 -34.05 -76.26 -24.05
N ASP A 157 -34.15 -75.94 -25.35
CA ASP A 157 -34.02 -76.92 -26.43
C ASP A 157 -32.64 -77.61 -26.42
N GLU A 158 -31.58 -76.86 -26.09
CA GLU A 158 -30.24 -77.41 -25.93
C GLU A 158 -30.10 -78.29 -24.68
N GLU A 159 -30.74 -77.93 -23.56
CA GLU A 159 -30.75 -78.76 -22.35
C GLU A 159 -31.50 -80.07 -22.58
N GLU A 160 -32.64 -80.03 -23.27
CA GLU A 160 -33.39 -81.23 -23.67
C GLU A 160 -32.54 -82.11 -24.60
N ARG A 161 -31.86 -81.52 -25.58
CA ARG A 161 -30.95 -82.27 -26.47
C ARG A 161 -29.82 -82.93 -25.67
N LYS A 162 -29.21 -82.21 -24.73
CA LYS A 162 -28.15 -82.75 -23.86
C LYS A 162 -28.68 -83.87 -22.96
N ALA A 163 -29.87 -83.72 -22.39
CA ALA A 163 -30.52 -84.75 -21.56
C ALA A 163 -30.81 -86.02 -22.36
N GLN A 164 -31.32 -85.90 -23.59
CA GLN A 164 -31.56 -87.06 -24.47
C GLN A 164 -30.28 -87.78 -24.86
N LEU A 165 -29.19 -87.05 -25.13
CA LEU A 165 -27.88 -87.64 -25.41
C LEU A 165 -27.31 -88.37 -24.18
N LEU A 166 -27.51 -87.83 -22.98
CA LEU A 166 -27.12 -88.49 -21.74
C LEU A 166 -27.93 -89.77 -21.49
N ALA A 167 -29.24 -89.74 -21.68
CA ALA A 167 -30.10 -90.92 -21.54
C ALA A 167 -29.68 -92.05 -22.50
N LYS A 168 -29.45 -91.74 -23.78
CA LYS A 168 -28.98 -92.71 -24.79
C LYS A 168 -27.60 -93.30 -24.52
N LYS A 169 -26.79 -92.67 -23.65
CA LYS A 169 -25.45 -93.16 -23.27
C LYS A 169 -25.49 -94.06 -22.04
N GLN A 170 -26.59 -94.07 -21.29
CA GLN A 170 -26.77 -94.87 -20.08
C GLN A 170 -27.45 -96.23 -20.36
N ASP A 171 -28.06 -96.39 -21.53
CA ASP A 171 -28.47 -97.67 -22.12
C ASP A 171 -27.30 -98.34 -22.87
#